data_AF-A0A7C5VGW9-F1
#
_entry.id   AF-A0A7C5VGW9-F1
#
_cell.length_a   1.000
_cell.length_b   1.000
_cell.length_c   1.000
_cell.angle_alpha   90.00
_cell.angle_beta   90.00
_cell.angle_gamma   90.00
#
_symmetry.space_group_name_H-M   'P 1'
#
loop_
_entity.id
_entity.type
_entity.pdbx_description
1 polymer ?
#
loop_
_entity_poly.entity_id
_entity_poly.type
_entity_poly.pdbx_seq_one_letter_code
_entity_poly.pdbx_strand_id
1 'polypeptide(L)'
;MASHVGLRWLGVGLLLAGLHPALALDWRLTRSQTLTQAGAREWRYTLTPAGKEAQALWQRLSEQYREHLRAGYRVDLGAWRLYFLGGKLRLEPHCQAVNPACFSFGALNVPKDRQDHFLLELSALLDQAMAQARLTGGVVVLSRLFRLELPPGGRPPFPATPSGWRP
;
A
#
# COMPACT_ATOMS: atom_id res chain seq x y z
N MET A 1 -33.08 -36.32 28.77
CA MET A 1 -31.68 -36.79 28.76
C MET A 1 -31.14 -36.64 27.35
N ALA A 2 -30.12 -35.78 27.22
CA ALA A 2 -29.13 -35.65 26.14
C ALA A 2 -29.59 -35.60 24.66
N SER A 3 -29.84 -34.38 24.16
CA SER A 3 -29.57 -34.03 22.76
C SER A 3 -28.10 -33.63 22.62
N HIS A 4 -27.31 -34.37 21.86
CA HIS A 4 -25.97 -33.94 21.43
C HIS A 4 -26.04 -33.42 19.99
N VAL A 5 -26.12 -32.10 19.84
CA VAL A 5 -25.87 -31.40 18.58
C VAL A 5 -24.36 -31.15 18.50
N GLY A 6 -23.65 -32.02 17.77
CA GLY A 6 -22.25 -31.82 17.41
C GLY A 6 -22.15 -31.04 16.11
N LEU A 7 -22.22 -29.71 16.18
CA LEU A 7 -22.01 -28.83 15.03
C LEU A 7 -20.51 -28.80 14.70
N ARG A 8 -20.07 -29.69 13.81
CA ARG A 8 -18.71 -29.72 13.26
C ARG A 8 -18.47 -28.46 12.42
N TRP A 9 -17.56 -27.63 12.89
CA TRP A 9 -17.01 -26.49 12.15
C TRP A 9 -16.28 -26.98 10.90
N LEU A 10 -16.92 -26.87 9.74
CA LEU A 10 -16.27 -26.96 8.44
C LEU A 10 -15.54 -25.65 8.17
N GLY A 11 -14.28 -25.59 8.60
CA GLY A 11 -13.33 -24.59 8.16
C GLY A 11 -13.00 -24.82 6.69
N VAL A 12 -13.80 -24.26 5.79
CA VAL A 12 -13.48 -24.19 4.36
C VAL A 12 -12.65 -22.93 4.14
N GLY A 13 -11.33 -23.07 4.29
CA GLY A 13 -10.37 -22.12 3.75
C GLY A 13 -10.37 -22.24 2.23
N LEU A 14 -11.07 -21.34 1.55
CA LEU A 14 -11.11 -21.28 0.09
C LEU A 14 -9.77 -20.76 -0.44
N LEU A 15 -8.86 -21.68 -0.76
CA LEU A 15 -7.67 -21.47 -1.58
C LEU A 15 -8.10 -21.28 -3.03
N LEU A 16 -8.42 -20.05 -3.42
CA LEU A 16 -8.44 -19.64 -4.83
C LEU A 16 -7.03 -19.19 -5.22
N ALA A 17 -6.10 -20.15 -5.29
CA ALA A 17 -4.84 -19.98 -5.99
C ALA A 17 -5.09 -20.25 -7.48
N GLY A 18 -5.64 -19.26 -8.17
CA GLY A 18 -5.61 -19.24 -9.63
C GLY A 18 -4.15 -19.15 -10.07
N LEU A 19 -3.69 -20.17 -10.79
CA LEU A 19 -2.38 -20.19 -11.44
C LEU A 19 -2.28 -19.00 -12.41
N HIS A 20 -1.62 -17.95 -11.96
CA HIS A 20 -0.82 -17.11 -12.84
C HIS A 20 0.60 -17.68 -12.79
N PRO A 21 1.31 -17.77 -13.94
CA PRO A 21 2.70 -18.21 -13.94
C PRO A 21 3.45 -17.38 -12.91
N ALA A 22 4.45 -17.96 -12.25
CA ALA A 22 5.21 -17.32 -11.17
C ALA A 22 5.84 -15.98 -11.61
N LEU A 23 5.03 -14.93 -11.66
CA LEU A 23 5.45 -13.54 -11.61
C LEU A 23 6.10 -13.44 -10.24
N ALA A 24 7.42 -13.25 -10.22
CA ALA A 24 8.09 -12.84 -9.01
C ALA A 24 7.40 -11.54 -8.58
N LEU A 25 6.53 -11.63 -7.56
CA LEU A 25 5.87 -10.47 -7.00
C LEU A 25 6.96 -9.58 -6.40
N ASP A 26 7.12 -8.39 -6.94
CA ASP A 26 8.08 -7.42 -6.42
C ASP A 26 7.61 -6.81 -5.12
N TRP A 27 6.35 -6.99 -4.79
CA TRP A 27 5.71 -6.41 -3.63
C TRP A 27 5.00 -7.46 -2.79
N ARG A 28 5.01 -7.20 -1.49
CA ARG A 28 4.26 -7.97 -0.52
C ARG A 28 3.36 -7.04 0.27
N LEU A 29 2.06 -7.30 0.23
CA LEU A 29 1.06 -6.71 1.12
C LEU A 29 0.90 -7.60 2.36
N THR A 30 1.36 -7.11 3.51
CA THR A 30 1.18 -7.80 4.79
C THR A 30 0.00 -7.17 5.55
N ARG A 31 -0.94 -8.01 5.98
CA ARG A 31 -2.05 -7.61 6.85
C ARG A 31 -1.83 -8.15 8.25
N SER A 32 -1.83 -7.28 9.24
CA SER A 32 -1.73 -7.64 10.66
C SER A 32 -2.81 -6.94 11.46
N GLN A 33 -3.20 -7.53 12.58
CA GLN A 33 -4.14 -6.94 13.52
C GLN A 33 -3.46 -6.87 14.87
N THR A 34 -3.35 -5.67 15.43
CA THR A 34 -2.74 -5.49 16.75
C THR A 34 -3.85 -5.27 17.77
N LEU A 35 -3.80 -6.01 18.88
CA LEU A 35 -4.62 -5.72 20.04
C LEU A 35 -4.00 -4.54 20.79
N THR A 36 -4.73 -3.46 20.94
CA THR A 36 -4.34 -2.38 21.85
C THR A 36 -4.63 -2.79 23.29
N GLN A 37 -4.00 -2.11 24.27
CA GLN A 37 -4.27 -2.34 25.70
C GLN A 37 -5.75 -2.13 26.08
N ALA A 38 -6.50 -1.33 25.30
CA ALA A 38 -7.93 -1.12 25.47
C ALA A 38 -8.80 -2.20 24.79
N GLY A 39 -8.21 -3.27 24.26
CA GLY A 39 -8.91 -4.33 23.53
C GLY A 39 -9.36 -3.95 22.11
N ALA A 40 -9.10 -2.71 21.67
CA ALA A 40 -9.41 -2.28 20.32
C ALA A 40 -8.46 -2.97 19.32
N ARG A 41 -9.03 -3.46 18.22
CA ARG A 41 -8.31 -4.15 17.14
C ARG A 41 -8.01 -3.16 16.03
N GLU A 42 -6.74 -2.80 15.85
CA GLU A 42 -6.31 -1.95 14.75
C GLU A 42 -5.75 -2.80 13.61
N TRP A 43 -6.35 -2.69 12.42
CA TRP A 43 -5.80 -3.29 11.21
C TRP A 43 -4.61 -2.48 10.72
N ARG A 44 -3.54 -3.19 10.31
CA ARG A 44 -2.38 -2.61 9.66
C ARG A 44 -2.09 -3.33 8.36
N TYR A 45 -2.02 -2.54 7.29
CA TYR A 45 -1.70 -2.95 5.94
C TYR A 45 -0.35 -2.35 5.56
N THR A 46 0.65 -3.19 5.40
CA THR A 46 2.02 -2.75 5.09
C THR A 46 2.45 -3.25 3.73
N LEU A 47 2.83 -2.34 2.85
CA LEU A 47 3.45 -2.63 1.57
C LEU A 47 4.98 -2.54 1.69
N THR A 48 5.64 -3.65 1.37
CA THR A 48 7.09 -3.78 1.34
C THR A 48 7.54 -4.44 0.05
N PRO A 49 8.63 -3.99 -0.57
CA PRO A 49 9.23 -4.71 -1.70
C PRO A 49 9.75 -6.08 -1.26
N ALA A 50 9.59 -7.08 -2.12
CA ALA A 50 9.95 -8.47 -1.92
C ALA A 50 11.19 -8.84 -2.75
N GLY A 51 12.20 -9.42 -2.09
CA GLY A 51 13.47 -9.74 -2.73
C GLY A 51 14.45 -8.55 -2.81
N LYS A 52 15.72 -8.87 -3.05
CA LYS A 52 16.82 -7.89 -2.99
C LYS A 52 16.73 -6.83 -4.10
N GLU A 53 16.35 -7.24 -5.30
CA GLU A 53 16.25 -6.34 -6.46
C GLU A 53 15.14 -5.30 -6.28
N ALA A 54 13.94 -5.74 -5.91
CA ALA A 54 12.82 -4.86 -5.63
C ALA A 54 13.13 -3.89 -4.47
N GLN A 55 13.83 -4.37 -3.42
CA GLN A 55 14.28 -3.54 -2.31
C GLN A 55 15.25 -2.45 -2.77
N ALA A 56 16.23 -2.79 -3.60
CA ALA A 56 17.20 -1.84 -4.15
C ALA A 56 16.53 -0.81 -5.08
N LEU A 57 15.61 -1.28 -5.92
CA LEU A 57 14.82 -0.42 -6.81
C LEU A 57 13.98 0.57 -6.01
N TRP A 58 13.23 0.07 -5.03
CA TRP A 58 12.41 0.90 -4.14
C TRP A 58 13.22 1.89 -3.33
N GLN A 59 14.40 1.47 -2.85
CA GLN A 59 15.30 2.34 -2.11
C GLN A 59 15.65 3.59 -2.91
N ARG A 60 16.10 3.43 -4.15
CA ARG A 60 16.48 4.55 -5.04
C ARG A 60 15.27 5.39 -5.46
N LEU A 61 14.16 4.73 -5.78
CA LEU A 61 12.94 5.43 -6.19
C LEU A 61 12.34 6.26 -5.05
N SER A 62 12.26 5.69 -3.85
CA SER A 62 11.76 6.39 -2.66
C SER A 62 12.67 7.56 -2.25
N GLU A 63 13.97 7.49 -2.51
CA GLU A 63 14.88 8.64 -2.36
C GLU A 63 14.45 9.79 -3.28
N GLN A 64 14.28 9.53 -4.57
CA GLN A 64 13.83 10.56 -5.52
C GLN A 64 12.45 11.10 -5.16
N TYR A 65 11.50 10.25 -4.78
CA TYR A 65 10.16 10.69 -4.36
C TYR A 65 10.20 11.61 -3.14
N ARG A 66 11.05 11.30 -2.16
CA ARG A 66 11.22 12.17 -0.98
C ARG A 66 11.78 13.53 -1.38
N GLU A 67 12.77 13.59 -2.26
CA GLU A 67 13.28 14.88 -2.75
C GLU A 67 12.21 15.69 -3.49
N HIS A 68 11.40 15.05 -4.33
CA HIS A 68 10.26 15.70 -4.99
C HIS A 68 9.29 16.29 -3.97
N LEU A 69 8.92 15.52 -2.94
CA LEU A 69 7.99 15.98 -1.89
C LEU A 69 8.58 17.15 -1.09
N ARG A 70 9.88 17.11 -0.73
CA ARG A 70 10.54 18.21 -0.02
C ARG A 70 10.58 19.49 -0.84
N ALA A 71 10.78 19.36 -2.15
CA ALA A 71 10.73 20.48 -3.08
C ALA A 71 9.31 20.99 -3.37
N GLY A 72 8.27 20.40 -2.74
CA GLY A 72 6.88 20.81 -2.91
C GLY A 72 6.18 20.21 -4.13
N TYR A 73 6.84 19.29 -4.85
CA TYR A 73 6.22 18.55 -5.94
C TYR A 73 5.30 17.44 -5.42
N ARG A 74 4.51 16.90 -6.35
CA ARG A 74 3.61 15.77 -6.13
C ARG A 74 4.31 14.49 -6.59
N VAL A 75 3.96 13.38 -5.94
CA VAL A 75 4.39 12.04 -6.33
C VAL A 75 3.15 11.23 -6.69
N ASP A 76 3.09 10.80 -7.95
CA ASP A 76 2.00 10.01 -8.49
C ASP A 76 2.37 8.52 -8.43
N LEU A 77 1.48 7.72 -7.82
CA LEU A 77 1.64 6.30 -7.51
C LEU A 77 0.56 5.47 -8.21
N GLY A 78 0.16 5.88 -9.42
CA GLY A 78 -0.91 5.24 -10.18
C GLY A 78 -2.28 5.75 -9.75
N ALA A 79 -3.04 4.91 -9.04
CA ALA A 79 -4.38 5.27 -8.56
C ALA A 79 -4.37 6.38 -7.48
N TRP A 80 -3.20 6.68 -6.92
CA TRP A 80 -3.04 7.58 -5.78
C TRP A 80 -1.96 8.62 -6.02
N ARG A 81 -2.13 9.80 -5.42
CA ARG A 81 -1.19 10.93 -5.47
C ARG A 81 -0.86 11.40 -4.06
N LEU A 82 0.43 11.65 -3.83
CA LEU A 82 0.98 12.06 -2.55
C LEU A 82 1.60 13.47 -2.68
N TYR A 83 1.30 14.36 -1.73
CA TYR A 83 1.79 15.74 -1.76
C TYR A 83 1.70 16.43 -0.40
N PHE A 84 2.40 17.55 -0.22
CA PHE A 84 2.22 18.42 0.95
C PHE A 84 1.15 19.48 0.70
N LEU A 85 0.27 19.68 1.67
CA LEU A 85 -0.70 20.78 1.73
C LEU A 85 -0.68 21.40 3.12
N GLY A 86 -0.27 22.67 3.22
CA GLY A 86 -0.14 23.37 4.50
C GLY A 86 0.82 22.67 5.47
N GLY A 87 1.96 22.17 4.97
CA GLY A 87 2.96 21.44 5.76
C GLY A 87 2.55 20.02 6.18
N LYS A 88 1.38 19.54 5.76
CA LYS A 88 0.89 18.19 6.08
C LYS A 88 0.87 17.32 4.84
N LEU A 89 1.40 16.10 4.94
CA LEU A 89 1.38 15.14 3.84
C LEU A 89 -0.05 14.65 3.62
N ARG A 90 -0.47 14.55 2.36
CA ARG A 90 -1.82 14.18 1.94
C ARG A 90 -1.76 13.12 0.85
N LEU A 91 -2.71 12.18 0.89
CA LEU A 91 -2.95 11.20 -0.15
C LEU A 91 -4.34 11.40 -0.76
N GLU A 92 -4.44 11.47 -2.08
CA GLU A 92 -5.72 11.60 -2.79
C GLU A 92 -5.81 10.66 -4.00
N PRO A 93 -7.03 10.31 -4.46
CA PRO A 93 -7.21 9.59 -5.71
C PRO A 93 -6.62 10.36 -6.89
N HIS A 94 -6.02 9.64 -7.84
CA HIS A 94 -5.40 10.23 -9.02
C HIS A 94 -5.95 9.64 -10.32
N CYS A 95 -5.44 8.49 -10.77
CA CYS A 95 -5.94 7.83 -11.98
C CYS A 95 -7.03 6.81 -11.66
N GLN A 96 -8.17 6.90 -12.36
CA GLN A 96 -9.21 5.87 -12.29
C GLN A 96 -8.82 4.61 -13.09
N ALA A 97 -8.23 4.80 -14.27
CA ALA A 97 -7.68 3.72 -15.10
C ALA A 97 -6.15 3.84 -15.13
N VAL A 98 -5.49 3.03 -14.30
CA VAL A 98 -4.04 3.10 -14.11
C VAL A 98 -3.29 2.62 -15.35
N ASN A 99 -2.35 3.43 -15.82
CA ASN A 99 -1.41 3.11 -16.89
C ASN A 99 -0.04 3.76 -16.54
N PRO A 100 1.05 3.47 -17.29
CA PRO A 100 2.37 4.00 -16.97
C PRO A 100 2.44 5.54 -16.85
N ALA A 101 1.62 6.32 -17.56
CA ALA A 101 1.65 7.78 -17.45
C ALA A 101 1.11 8.32 -16.11
N CYS A 102 0.47 7.48 -15.29
CA CYS A 102 -0.06 7.82 -13.98
C CYS A 102 0.98 7.81 -12.84
N PHE A 103 2.27 7.66 -13.18
CA PHE A 103 3.34 7.55 -12.20
C PHE A 103 4.35 8.69 -12.35
N SER A 104 4.83 9.19 -11.22
CA SER A 104 6.06 9.97 -11.22
C SER A 104 7.22 9.04 -11.50
N PHE A 105 7.82 9.14 -12.68
CA PHE A 105 8.98 8.31 -13.01
C PHE A 105 10.23 8.80 -12.27
N GLY A 106 10.92 7.87 -11.61
CA GLY A 106 12.29 8.11 -11.19
C GLY A 106 13.27 7.89 -12.33
N ALA A 107 14.33 8.69 -12.41
CA ALA A 107 15.46 8.47 -13.30
C ALA A 107 16.30 7.31 -12.74
N LEU A 108 15.89 6.08 -13.05
CA LEU A 108 16.51 4.85 -12.58
C LEU A 108 17.23 4.16 -13.74
N ASN A 109 18.42 3.63 -13.47
CA ASN A 109 19.15 2.82 -14.45
C ASN A 109 18.65 1.36 -14.44
N VAL A 110 17.41 1.18 -14.91
CA VAL A 110 16.76 -0.13 -15.10
C VAL A 110 15.95 -0.12 -16.39
N PRO A 111 15.69 -1.30 -17.00
CA PRO A 111 14.80 -1.39 -18.16
C PRO A 111 13.42 -0.80 -17.87
N LYS A 112 12.83 -0.09 -18.85
CA LYS A 112 11.56 0.63 -18.67
C LYS A 112 10.40 -0.31 -18.33
N ASP A 113 10.29 -1.42 -19.05
CA ASP A 113 9.32 -2.49 -18.81
C ASP A 113 9.40 -3.04 -17.38
N ARG A 114 10.61 -3.20 -16.85
CA ARG A 114 10.84 -3.62 -15.46
C ARG A 114 10.31 -2.59 -14.46
N GLN A 115 10.58 -1.31 -14.69
CA GLN A 115 10.09 -0.23 -13.84
C GLN A 115 8.57 -0.07 -13.94
N ASP A 116 7.99 -0.18 -15.13
CA ASP A 116 6.55 -0.09 -15.36
C ASP A 116 5.81 -1.22 -14.62
N HIS A 117 6.27 -2.48 -14.75
CA HIS A 117 5.71 -3.61 -14.02
C HIS A 117 5.73 -3.38 -12.50
N PHE A 118 6.91 -2.97 -11.98
CA PHE A 118 7.11 -2.71 -10.57
C PHE A 118 6.15 -1.63 -10.01
N LEU A 119 5.91 -0.56 -10.77
CA LEU A 119 5.03 0.53 -10.41
C LEU A 119 3.55 0.15 -10.51
N LEU A 120 3.17 -0.60 -11.55
CA LEU A 120 1.81 -1.12 -11.72
C LEU A 120 1.42 -2.06 -10.59
N GLU A 121 2.32 -2.97 -10.19
CA GLU A 121 2.11 -3.87 -9.06
C GLU A 121 1.96 -3.09 -7.74
N LEU A 122 2.82 -2.07 -7.51
CA LEU A 122 2.69 -1.17 -6.36
C LEU A 122 1.31 -0.51 -6.31
N SER A 123 0.86 0.07 -7.43
CA SER A 123 -0.45 0.74 -7.48
C SER A 123 -1.59 -0.22 -7.18
N ALA A 124 -1.57 -1.43 -7.74
CA ALA A 124 -2.63 -2.41 -7.54
C ALA A 124 -2.73 -2.83 -6.07
N LEU A 125 -1.60 -3.12 -5.42
CA LEU A 125 -1.59 -3.51 -4.00
C LEU A 125 -1.91 -2.33 -3.08
N LEU A 126 -1.50 -1.11 -3.44
CA LEU A 126 -1.84 0.07 -2.65
C LEU A 126 -3.33 0.35 -2.72
N ASP A 127 -3.93 0.25 -3.90
CA ASP A 127 -5.37 0.40 -4.07
C ASP A 127 -6.16 -0.68 -3.31
N GLN A 128 -5.70 -1.93 -3.36
CA GLN A 128 -6.27 -3.01 -2.55
C GLN A 128 -6.20 -2.70 -1.04
N ALA A 129 -5.05 -2.22 -0.55
CA ALA A 129 -4.87 -1.87 0.87
C ALA A 129 -5.78 -0.70 1.28
N MET A 130 -5.88 0.33 0.44
CA MET A 130 -6.74 1.49 0.66
C MET A 130 -8.22 1.10 0.66
N ALA A 131 -8.66 0.26 -0.28
CA ALA A 131 -10.03 -0.25 -0.35
C ALA A 131 -10.39 -1.03 0.92
N GLN A 132 -9.51 -1.92 1.39
CA GLN A 132 -9.72 -2.67 2.63
C GLN A 132 -9.76 -1.75 3.85
N ALA A 133 -8.78 -0.86 4.00
CA ALA A 133 -8.70 0.05 5.14
C ALA A 133 -9.86 1.06 5.19
N ARG A 134 -10.44 1.44 4.05
CA ARG A 134 -11.64 2.30 4.02
C ARG A 134 -12.89 1.60 4.56
N LEU A 135 -12.97 0.27 4.41
CA LEU A 135 -14.08 -0.55 4.92
C LEU A 135 -13.92 -0.84 6.42
N THR A 136 -12.72 -1.21 6.85
CA THR A 136 -12.47 -1.70 8.21
C THR A 136 -11.90 -0.65 9.16
N GLY A 137 -11.43 0.48 8.64
CA GLY A 137 -10.52 1.37 9.34
C GLY A 137 -9.13 0.75 9.51
N GLY A 138 -8.15 1.59 9.83
CA GLY A 138 -6.80 1.14 10.22
C GLY A 138 -5.68 1.93 9.56
N VAL A 139 -4.50 1.32 9.53
CA VAL A 139 -3.26 1.97 9.10
C VAL A 139 -2.81 1.39 7.77
N VAL A 140 -2.55 2.25 6.79
CA VAL A 140 -1.85 1.87 5.55
C VAL A 140 -0.44 2.44 5.60
N VAL A 141 0.55 1.59 5.37
CA VAL A 141 1.97 1.95 5.36
C VAL A 141 2.59 1.54 4.03
N LEU A 142 3.10 2.52 3.29
CA LEU A 142 4.06 2.29 2.21
C LEU A 142 5.46 2.61 2.75
N SER A 143 6.24 1.55 3.01
CA SER A 143 7.56 1.67 3.64
C SER A 143 8.45 2.69 2.91
N ARG A 144 9.24 3.48 3.67
CA ARG A 144 10.11 4.56 3.18
C ARG A 144 9.39 5.78 2.57
N LEU A 145 8.05 5.79 2.48
CA LEU A 145 7.31 6.92 1.90
C LEU A 145 6.26 7.49 2.84
N PHE A 146 5.20 6.74 3.19
CA PHE A 146 4.16 7.28 4.06
C PHE A 146 3.50 6.24 4.96
N ARG A 147 2.90 6.75 6.03
CA ARG A 147 1.93 6.06 6.89
C ARG A 147 0.70 6.93 6.98
N LEU A 148 -0.48 6.36 6.80
CA LEU A 148 -1.75 7.05 6.99
C LEU A 148 -2.69 6.21 7.86
N GLU A 149 -3.50 6.91 8.64
CA GLU A 149 -4.55 6.34 9.47
C GLU A 149 -5.89 6.67 8.81
N LEU A 150 -6.67 5.63 8.53
CA LEU A 150 -7.98 5.73 7.90
C LEU A 150 -9.06 5.44 8.95
N PRO A 151 -9.93 6.42 9.26
CA PRO A 151 -11.19 6.10 9.89
C PRO A 151 -12.10 5.34 8.89
N PRO A 152 -12.95 4.42 9.36
CA PRO A 152 -13.97 3.79 8.53
C PRO A 152 -14.81 4.86 7.81
N GLY A 153 -15.00 4.72 6.50
CA GLY A 153 -15.77 5.68 5.70
C GLY A 153 -15.11 7.05 5.48
N GLY A 154 -13.82 7.20 5.83
CA GLY A 154 -13.06 8.43 5.57
C GLY A 154 -13.09 8.84 4.08
N ARG A 155 -13.00 10.15 3.84
CA ARG A 155 -12.96 10.74 2.49
C ARG A 155 -11.60 11.39 2.21
N PRO A 156 -11.10 11.34 0.96
CA PRO A 156 -9.87 12.02 0.58
C PRO A 156 -10.06 13.55 0.54
N PRO A 157 -8.97 14.35 0.63
CA PRO A 157 -7.58 13.92 0.76
C PRO A 157 -7.25 13.42 2.18
N PHE A 158 -6.69 12.22 2.27
CA PHE A 158 -6.37 11.56 3.52
C PHE A 158 -5.10 12.16 4.14
N PRO A 159 -5.10 12.50 5.45
CA PRO A 159 -3.88 12.91 6.13
C PRO A 159 -2.90 11.74 6.19
N ALA A 160 -1.65 12.00 5.84
CA ALA A 160 -0.55 11.04 5.91
C ALA A 160 0.61 11.64 6.72
N THR A 161 1.54 10.77 7.11
CA THR A 161 2.78 11.13 7.79
C THR A 161 3.96 10.49 7.06
N PRO A 162 5.13 11.15 7.01
CA PRO A 162 6.35 10.55 6.51
C PRO A 162 6.67 9.23 7.22
N SER A 163 7.02 8.18 6.46
CA SER A 163 7.42 6.89 7.02
C SER A 163 8.90 6.62 6.76
N GLY A 164 9.73 6.70 7.81
CA GLY A 164 11.17 6.45 7.71
C GLY A 164 11.98 7.58 7.07
N TRP A 165 11.48 8.81 7.10
CA TRP A 165 12.20 10.01 6.65
C TRP A 165 11.68 11.28 7.32
N ARG A 166 12.47 12.35 7.25
CA ARG A 166 12.07 13.70 7.70
C ARG A 166 11.77 14.59 6.50
N PRO A 167 10.62 15.28 6.51
CA PRO A 167 10.23 16.23 5.48
C PRO A 167 11.08 17.49 5.53
#